data_AF-A0A7V0LU57-F1
#
_entry.id   AF-A0A7V0LU57-F1
#
_cell.length_a   1.000
_cell.length_b   1.000
_cell.length_c   1.000
_cell.angle_alpha   90.00
_cell.angle_beta   90.00
_cell.angle_gamma   90.00
#
_symmetry.space_group_name_H-M   'P 1'
#
loop_
_entity.id
_entity.type
_entity.pdbx_description
1 polymer ?
#
loop_
_entity_poly.entity_id
_entity_poly.type
_entity_poly.pdbx_seq_one_letter_code
_entity_poly.pdbx_strand_id
1 'polypeptide(L)'
;MIDIKLIRENPDLIKGDLIKRGELKKLRWIDEILELDKKWRENLREINNLRRERNKLAIEIGKRKKSGEAIDELIKKSDNIVKRIEEIEKENNIIRGKIDYYLWRLPNITHESVPIGKDDTENVPIRFWGRARVWEGHLETFLKQSQGKMEYEIITWKPELHADLLPKIGGADLERAAKVSGARFFYLLNELVILDLALI
;
A
#
# COMPACT_ATOMS: atom_id res chain seq x y z
N MET A 1 5.56 1.82 0.92
CA MET A 1 5.67 2.42 -0.43
C MET A 1 6.86 1.79 -1.12
N ILE A 2 6.70 1.30 -2.35
CA ILE A 2 7.83 0.77 -3.13
C ILE A 2 8.80 1.91 -3.45
N ASP A 3 10.11 1.64 -3.38
CA ASP A 3 11.12 2.62 -3.80
C ASP A 3 11.04 2.82 -5.33
N ILE A 4 10.96 4.08 -5.75
CA ILE A 4 10.99 4.46 -7.16
C ILE A 4 12.26 3.98 -7.87
N LYS A 5 13.39 3.86 -7.16
CA LYS A 5 14.62 3.30 -7.73
C LYS A 5 14.41 1.87 -8.19
N LEU A 6 13.72 1.07 -7.39
CA LEU A 6 13.43 -0.32 -7.73
C LEU A 6 12.56 -0.43 -8.98
N ILE A 7 11.60 0.48 -9.16
CA ILE A 7 10.79 0.56 -10.37
C ILE A 7 11.64 0.89 -11.60
N ARG A 8 12.63 1.78 -11.45
CA ARG A 8 13.54 2.16 -12.54
C ARG A 8 14.48 1.03 -12.94
N GLU A 9 15.04 0.34 -11.96
CA GLU A 9 16.07 -0.69 -12.17
C GLU A 9 15.46 -2.03 -12.57
N ASN A 10 14.35 -2.42 -11.93
CA ASN A 10 13.74 -3.74 -12.07
C ASN A 10 12.21 -3.65 -12.29
N PRO A 11 11.72 -2.99 -13.36
CA PRO A 11 10.29 -2.84 -13.60
C PRO A 11 9.60 -4.20 -13.84
N ASP A 12 10.26 -5.12 -14.54
CA ASP A 12 9.70 -6.43 -14.89
C ASP A 12 9.45 -7.32 -13.68
N LEU A 13 10.31 -7.20 -12.64
CA LEU A 13 10.12 -7.90 -11.37
C LEU A 13 8.79 -7.49 -10.72
N ILE A 14 8.50 -6.19 -10.71
CA ILE A 14 7.28 -5.65 -10.10
C ILE A 14 6.06 -6.00 -10.95
N LYS A 15 6.17 -5.94 -12.29
CA LYS A 15 5.10 -6.41 -13.18
C LYS A 15 4.79 -7.90 -12.96
N GLY A 16 5.83 -8.73 -12.83
CA GLY A 16 5.68 -10.15 -12.51
C GLY A 16 4.96 -10.38 -11.17
N ASP A 17 5.33 -9.64 -10.12
CA ASP A 17 4.66 -9.70 -8.81
C ASP A 17 3.18 -9.28 -8.89
N LEU A 18 2.88 -8.22 -9.62
CA LEU A 18 1.50 -7.76 -9.84
C LEU A 18 0.66 -8.79 -10.59
N ILE A 19 1.24 -9.52 -11.56
CA ILE A 19 0.57 -10.63 -12.25
C ILE A 19 0.31 -11.77 -11.26
N LYS A 20 1.31 -12.17 -10.45
CA LYS A 20 1.14 -13.19 -9.41
C LYS A 20 0.02 -12.85 -8.43
N ARG A 21 -0.14 -11.56 -8.11
CA ARG A 21 -1.20 -11.03 -7.23
C ARG A 21 -2.57 -10.86 -7.90
N GLY A 22 -2.68 -11.03 -9.22
CA GLY A 22 -3.91 -10.77 -9.98
C GLY A 22 -4.25 -9.29 -10.15
N GLU A 23 -3.32 -8.37 -9.88
CA GLU A 23 -3.50 -6.91 -9.92
C GLU A 23 -3.26 -6.33 -11.33
N LEU A 24 -3.89 -6.92 -12.33
CA LEU A 24 -3.63 -6.63 -13.75
C LEU A 24 -3.87 -5.16 -14.13
N LYS A 25 -4.81 -4.49 -13.45
CA LYS A 25 -5.11 -3.06 -13.69
C LYS A 25 -3.94 -2.14 -13.36
N LYS A 26 -3.12 -2.52 -12.37
CA LYS A 26 -1.99 -1.72 -11.87
C LYS A 26 -0.72 -1.92 -12.69
N LEU A 27 -0.68 -2.88 -13.61
CA LEU A 27 0.47 -3.10 -14.50
C LEU A 27 0.80 -1.84 -15.32
N ARG A 28 -0.23 -1.16 -15.83
CA ARG A 28 -0.10 0.09 -16.59
C ARG A 28 0.56 1.21 -15.78
N TRP A 29 0.39 1.20 -14.45
CA TRP A 29 0.97 2.22 -13.59
C TRP A 29 2.49 2.15 -13.58
N ILE A 30 3.09 0.97 -13.77
CA ILE A 30 4.55 0.83 -13.82
C ILE A 30 5.12 1.63 -15.00
N ASP A 31 4.50 1.49 -16.17
CA ASP A 31 4.91 2.22 -17.37
C ASP A 31 4.66 3.73 -17.24
N GLU A 32 3.50 4.12 -16.69
CA GLU A 32 3.18 5.52 -16.43
C GLU A 32 4.13 6.17 -15.41
N ILE A 33 4.49 5.46 -14.33
CA ILE A 33 5.47 5.95 -13.35
C ILE A 33 6.82 6.18 -14.03
N LEU A 34 7.28 5.25 -14.88
CA LEU A 34 8.56 5.37 -15.57
C LEU A 34 8.58 6.58 -16.52
N GLU A 35 7.50 6.80 -17.26
CA GLU A 35 7.36 7.95 -18.16
C GLU A 35 7.34 9.28 -17.38
N LEU A 36 6.51 9.35 -16.35
CA LEU A 36 6.41 10.53 -15.49
C LEU A 36 7.73 10.81 -14.76
N ASP A 37 8.40 9.78 -14.26
CA ASP A 37 9.69 9.91 -13.58
C ASP A 37 10.79 10.39 -14.54
N LYS A 38 10.79 9.91 -15.78
CA LYS A 38 11.71 10.41 -16.82
C LYS A 38 11.50 11.90 -17.05
N LYS A 39 10.25 12.32 -17.27
CA LYS A 39 9.90 13.73 -17.48
C LYS A 39 10.26 14.59 -16.27
N TRP A 40 9.98 14.10 -15.05
CA TRP A 40 10.34 14.79 -13.81
C TRP A 40 11.86 15.04 -13.71
N ARG A 41 12.67 14.03 -14.05
CA ARG A 41 14.15 14.14 -14.06
C ARG A 41 14.66 15.07 -15.16
N GLU A 42 14.06 15.07 -16.33
CA GLU A 42 14.41 15.96 -17.44
C GLU A 42 14.13 17.42 -17.06
N ASN A 43 12.94 17.70 -16.56
CA ASN A 43 12.55 19.01 -16.04
C ASN A 43 13.48 19.47 -14.90
N LEU A 44 13.89 18.56 -14.00
CA LEU A 44 14.84 18.87 -12.93
C LEU A 44 16.22 19.26 -13.48
N ARG A 45 16.66 18.62 -14.58
CA ARG A 45 17.90 18.99 -15.27
C ARG A 45 17.77 20.36 -15.95
N GLU A 46 16.64 20.64 -16.61
CA GLU A 46 16.36 21.92 -17.25
C GLU A 46 16.36 23.07 -16.22
N ILE A 47 15.67 22.90 -15.09
CA ILE A 47 15.69 23.88 -13.98
C ILE A 47 17.12 24.16 -13.51
N ASN A 48 17.95 23.14 -13.33
CA ASN A 48 19.34 23.32 -12.89
C ASN A 48 20.20 24.04 -13.94
N ASN A 49 19.97 23.79 -15.23
CA ASN A 49 20.65 24.48 -16.32
C ASN A 49 20.24 25.96 -16.38
N LEU A 50 18.94 26.25 -16.28
CA LEU A 50 18.39 27.60 -16.25
C LEU A 50 18.90 28.39 -15.04
N ARG A 51 18.97 27.77 -13.85
CA ARG A 51 19.57 28.38 -12.65
C ARG A 51 21.05 28.72 -12.87
N ARG A 52 21.81 27.85 -13.53
CA ARG A 52 23.22 28.10 -13.87
C ARG A 52 23.35 29.24 -14.87
N GLU A 53 22.51 29.28 -15.89
CA GLU A 53 22.49 30.35 -16.89
C GLU A 53 22.14 31.70 -16.25
N ARG A 54 21.11 31.75 -15.42
CA ARG A 54 20.74 32.94 -14.64
C ARG A 54 21.89 33.48 -13.81
N ASN A 55 22.62 32.59 -13.12
CA ASN A 55 23.77 33.01 -12.30
C ASN A 55 24.91 33.57 -13.17
N LYS A 56 25.16 33.01 -14.35
CA LYS A 56 26.13 33.56 -15.31
C LYS A 56 25.70 34.95 -15.80
N LEU A 57 24.42 35.12 -16.14
CA LEU A 57 23.85 36.41 -16.53
C LEU A 57 23.94 37.45 -15.41
N ALA A 58 23.70 37.07 -14.16
CA ALA A 58 23.82 37.97 -13.01
C ALA A 58 25.26 38.51 -12.84
N ILE A 59 26.27 37.66 -13.06
CA ILE A 59 27.68 38.08 -13.04
C ILE A 59 27.97 39.04 -14.20
N GLU A 60 27.49 38.74 -15.40
CA GLU A 60 27.69 39.56 -16.60
C GLU A 60 27.02 40.94 -16.47
N ILE A 61 25.79 41.00 -15.95
CA ILE A 61 25.08 42.25 -15.65
C ILE A 61 25.89 43.08 -14.66
N GLY A 62 26.44 42.46 -13.60
CA GLY A 62 27.30 43.14 -12.63
C GLY A 62 28.57 43.72 -13.25
N LYS A 63 29.18 43.04 -14.24
CA LYS A 63 30.34 43.54 -14.98
C LYS A 63 29.97 44.71 -15.89
N ARG A 64 28.95 44.55 -16.75
CA ARG A 64 28.51 45.58 -17.70
C ARG A 64 28.03 46.85 -17.02
N LYS A 65 27.37 46.72 -15.87
CA LYS A 65 26.96 47.86 -15.03
C LYS A 65 28.15 48.68 -14.51
N LYS A 66 29.31 48.05 -14.25
CA LYS A 66 30.55 48.75 -13.89
C LYS A 66 31.25 49.39 -15.09
N SER A 67 31.11 48.79 -16.27
CA SER A 67 31.68 49.30 -17.53
C SER A 67 30.83 50.39 -18.22
N GLY A 68 29.62 50.67 -17.73
CA GLY A 68 28.71 51.65 -18.32
C GLY A 68 27.98 51.17 -19.59
N GLU A 69 27.96 49.86 -19.84
CA GLU A 69 27.32 49.24 -21.01
C GLU A 69 25.82 49.00 -20.81
N ALA A 70 25.07 48.85 -21.90
CA ALA A 70 23.63 48.57 -21.85
C ALA A 70 23.33 47.17 -21.28
N ILE A 71 22.42 47.10 -20.31
CA ILE A 71 22.07 45.88 -19.55
C ILE A 71 20.60 45.43 -19.76
N ASP A 72 19.76 46.23 -20.42
CA ASP A 72 18.32 46.00 -20.50
C ASP A 72 17.94 44.66 -21.15
N GLU A 73 18.67 44.23 -22.18
CA GLU A 73 18.45 42.93 -22.81
C GLU A 73 18.84 41.75 -21.90
N LEU A 74 19.89 41.90 -21.10
CA LEU A 74 20.34 40.87 -20.16
C LEU A 74 19.36 40.72 -18.99
N ILE A 75 18.79 41.83 -18.52
CA ILE A 75 17.73 41.83 -17.51
C ILE A 75 16.50 41.10 -18.04
N LYS A 76 16.02 41.45 -19.24
CA LYS A 76 14.87 40.76 -19.87
C LYS A 76 15.11 39.25 -20.02
N LYS A 77 16.31 38.83 -20.42
CA LYS A 77 16.67 37.40 -20.50
C LYS A 77 16.64 36.73 -19.13
N SER A 78 17.16 37.38 -18.10
CA SER A 78 17.12 36.88 -16.72
C SER A 78 15.69 36.70 -16.22
N ASP A 79 14.81 37.66 -16.48
CA ASP A 79 13.40 37.60 -16.06
C ASP A 79 12.63 36.48 -16.78
N ASN A 80 12.89 36.28 -18.07
CA ASN A 80 12.31 35.17 -18.83
C ASN A 80 12.76 33.81 -18.29
N ILE A 81 14.02 33.68 -17.87
CA ILE A 81 14.53 32.47 -17.24
C ILE A 81 13.82 32.20 -15.91
N VAL A 82 13.56 33.23 -15.10
CA VAL A 82 12.81 33.07 -13.83
C VAL A 82 11.40 32.56 -14.09
N LYS A 83 10.66 33.18 -15.04
CA LYS A 83 9.33 32.72 -15.43
C LYS A 83 9.33 31.26 -15.91
N ARG A 84 10.31 30.90 -16.74
CA ARG A 84 10.45 29.53 -17.24
C ARG A 84 10.72 28.52 -16.13
N ILE A 85 11.57 28.88 -15.15
CA ILE A 85 11.83 28.04 -13.97
C ILE A 85 10.52 27.81 -13.19
N GLU A 86 9.74 28.86 -12.93
CA GLU A 86 8.48 28.76 -12.19
C GLU A 86 7.44 27.86 -12.89
N GLU A 87 7.35 27.94 -14.23
CA GLU A 87 6.48 27.06 -15.03
C GLU A 87 6.87 25.59 -14.88
N ILE A 88 8.16 25.27 -15.06
CA ILE A 88 8.66 23.89 -14.98
C ILE A 88 8.55 23.35 -13.54
N GLU A 89 8.79 24.18 -12.53
CA GLU A 89 8.63 23.78 -11.13
C GLU A 89 7.17 23.43 -10.79
N LYS A 90 6.21 24.23 -11.27
CA LYS A 90 4.77 23.91 -11.13
C LYS A 90 4.42 22.59 -11.81
N GLU A 91 4.90 22.38 -13.04
CA GLU A 91 4.69 21.12 -13.76
C GLU A 91 5.31 19.93 -13.00
N ASN A 92 6.53 20.08 -12.48
CA ASN A 92 7.21 19.03 -11.73
C ASN A 92 6.50 18.66 -10.44
N ASN A 93 5.90 19.62 -9.74
CA ASN A 93 5.11 19.34 -8.55
C ASN A 93 3.86 18.51 -8.89
N ILE A 94 3.19 18.81 -10.02
CA ILE A 94 2.05 18.01 -10.50
C ILE A 94 2.50 16.59 -10.86
N ILE A 95 3.60 16.46 -11.61
CA ILE A 95 4.15 15.16 -11.99
C ILE A 95 4.52 14.35 -10.75
N ARG A 96 5.18 14.97 -9.77
CA ARG A 96 5.55 14.33 -8.51
C ARG A 96 4.32 13.81 -7.76
N GLY A 97 3.26 14.62 -7.66
CA GLY A 97 1.99 14.21 -7.05
C GLY A 97 1.36 12.99 -7.74
N LYS A 98 1.45 12.90 -9.07
CA LYS A 98 0.96 11.72 -9.83
C LYS A 98 1.82 10.48 -9.58
N ILE A 99 3.14 10.62 -9.57
CA ILE A 99 4.05 9.52 -9.26
C ILE A 99 3.76 8.98 -7.85
N ASP A 100 3.71 9.87 -6.87
CA ASP A 100 3.45 9.49 -5.48
C ASP A 100 2.07 8.83 -5.35
N TYR A 101 1.04 9.34 -6.04
CA TYR A 101 -0.29 8.70 -6.07
C TYR A 101 -0.24 7.21 -6.42
N TYR A 102 0.55 6.83 -7.44
CA TYR A 102 0.73 5.44 -7.83
C TYR A 102 1.60 4.66 -6.84
N LEU A 103 2.75 5.21 -6.43
CA LEU A 103 3.68 4.57 -5.50
C LEU A 103 3.02 4.19 -4.16
N TRP A 104 2.13 5.05 -3.65
CA TRP A 104 1.41 4.82 -2.40
C TRP A 104 0.32 3.75 -2.51
N ARG A 105 -0.11 3.38 -3.72
CA ARG A 105 -1.18 2.41 -3.97
C ARG A 105 -0.68 1.08 -4.54
N LEU A 106 0.61 0.99 -4.84
CA LEU A 106 1.24 -0.27 -5.21
C LEU A 106 1.38 -1.16 -3.96
N PRO A 107 0.99 -2.45 -4.04
CA PRO A 107 1.22 -3.39 -2.95
C PRO A 107 2.72 -3.61 -2.75
N ASN A 108 3.10 -4.17 -1.60
CA ASN A 108 4.48 -4.60 -1.42
C ASN A 108 4.82 -5.78 -2.35
N ILE A 109 6.11 -6.02 -2.61
CA ILE A 109 6.56 -7.18 -3.39
C ILE A 109 6.42 -8.45 -2.55
N THR A 110 5.86 -9.53 -3.11
CA THR A 110 5.81 -10.83 -2.43
C THR A 110 7.19 -11.42 -2.28
N HIS A 111 7.44 -12.12 -1.17
CA HIS A 111 8.61 -12.96 -1.05
C HIS A 111 8.50 -14.16 -2.01
N GLU A 112 9.62 -14.68 -2.50
CA GLU A 112 9.65 -15.81 -3.45
C GLU A 112 8.96 -17.08 -2.93
N SER A 113 8.88 -17.24 -1.61
CA SER A 113 8.21 -18.36 -0.94
C SER A 113 6.69 -18.24 -0.86
N VAL A 114 6.11 -17.10 -1.26
CA VAL A 114 4.66 -16.90 -1.19
C VAL A 114 4.00 -17.70 -2.33
N PRO A 115 3.09 -18.65 -2.01
CA PRO A 115 2.40 -19.41 -3.03
C PRO A 115 1.50 -18.50 -3.86
N ILE A 116 1.37 -18.80 -5.16
CA ILE A 116 0.43 -18.09 -6.03
C ILE A 116 -0.97 -18.61 -5.72
N GLY A 117 -1.88 -17.68 -5.43
CA GLY A 117 -3.27 -18.00 -5.12
C GLY A 117 -4.22 -16.85 -5.45
N LYS A 118 -5.45 -17.17 -5.87
CA LYS A 118 -6.48 -16.16 -6.18
C LYS A 118 -7.23 -15.68 -4.94
N ASP A 119 -7.56 -16.58 -4.03
CA ASP A 119 -8.34 -16.33 -2.83
C ASP A 119 -7.89 -17.24 -1.67
N ASP A 120 -8.62 -17.19 -0.56
CA ASP A 120 -8.29 -17.92 0.67
C ASP A 120 -8.39 -19.44 0.51
N THR A 121 -9.06 -19.94 -0.53
CA THR A 121 -9.19 -21.38 -0.79
C THR A 121 -7.92 -22.00 -1.37
N GLU A 122 -7.04 -21.18 -1.94
CA GLU A 122 -5.75 -21.61 -2.51
C GLU A 122 -4.59 -21.44 -1.52
N ASN A 123 -4.88 -20.99 -0.29
CA ASN A 123 -3.88 -20.96 0.78
C ASN A 123 -3.39 -22.38 1.12
N VAL A 124 -2.08 -22.52 1.32
CA VAL A 124 -1.44 -23.82 1.59
C VAL A 124 -1.20 -23.98 3.10
N PRO A 125 -1.84 -24.97 3.77
CA PRO A 125 -1.52 -25.29 5.16
C PRO A 125 -0.09 -25.83 5.29
N ILE A 126 0.72 -25.18 6.13
CA ILE A 126 2.14 -25.57 6.33
C ILE A 126 2.37 -26.43 7.58
N ARG A 127 1.45 -26.38 8.55
CA ARG A 127 1.58 -27.12 9.83
C ARG A 127 0.22 -27.29 10.50
N PHE A 128 0.06 -28.40 11.22
CA PHE A 128 -1.08 -28.69 12.09
C PHE A 128 -0.58 -28.97 13.52
N TRP A 129 -1.40 -28.69 14.53
CA TRP A 129 -1.04 -28.91 15.94
C TRP A 129 -2.26 -29.16 16.82
N GLY A 130 -2.12 -30.06 17.79
CA GLY A 130 -3.16 -30.43 18.76
C GLY A 130 -4.07 -31.55 18.27
N ARG A 131 -5.09 -31.85 19.08
CA ARG A 131 -6.10 -32.88 18.80
C ARG A 131 -7.50 -32.24 18.72
N ALA A 132 -8.07 -32.20 17.52
CA ALA A 132 -9.36 -31.56 17.27
C ALA A 132 -10.54 -32.40 17.78
N ARG A 133 -11.59 -31.75 18.27
CA ARG A 133 -12.87 -32.38 18.60
C ARG A 133 -13.84 -32.11 17.46
N VAL A 134 -14.18 -33.14 16.68
CA VAL A 134 -14.88 -33.00 15.40
C VAL A 134 -16.25 -33.65 15.48
N TRP A 135 -17.31 -32.87 15.25
CA TRP A 135 -18.66 -33.43 15.17
C TRP A 135 -18.80 -34.31 13.93
N GLU A 136 -19.48 -35.44 14.07
CA GLU A 136 -19.71 -36.41 12.98
C GLU A 136 -20.21 -35.76 11.68
N GLY A 137 -21.10 -34.76 11.77
CA GLY A 137 -21.64 -34.03 10.61
C GLY A 137 -20.64 -33.11 9.91
N HIS A 138 -19.47 -32.83 10.50
CA HIS A 138 -18.42 -31.97 9.93
C HIS A 138 -17.16 -32.75 9.53
N LEU A 139 -17.17 -34.09 9.63
CA LEU A 139 -16.00 -34.92 9.41
C LEU A 139 -15.38 -34.70 8.02
N GLU A 140 -16.20 -34.66 6.97
CA GLU A 140 -15.74 -34.47 5.59
C GLU A 140 -15.01 -33.12 5.42
N THR A 141 -15.63 -32.04 5.88
CA THR A 141 -15.04 -30.69 5.82
C THR A 141 -13.75 -30.61 6.62
N PHE A 142 -13.71 -31.21 7.81
CA PHE A 142 -12.50 -31.24 8.65
C PHE A 142 -11.36 -32.00 7.95
N LEU A 143 -11.63 -33.18 7.38
CA LEU A 143 -10.62 -33.97 6.67
C LEU A 143 -10.09 -33.23 5.44
N LYS A 144 -10.96 -32.52 4.71
CA LYS A 144 -10.56 -31.69 3.58
C LYS A 144 -9.59 -30.57 3.99
N GLN A 145 -9.88 -29.86 5.08
CA GLN A 145 -9.04 -28.75 5.55
C GLN A 145 -7.76 -29.21 6.26
N SER A 146 -7.85 -30.28 7.05
CA SER A 146 -6.72 -30.85 7.79
C SER A 146 -5.79 -31.70 6.92
N GLN A 147 -6.22 -32.05 5.69
CA GLN A 147 -5.55 -32.98 4.79
C GLN A 147 -5.27 -34.35 5.45
N GLY A 148 -6.05 -34.72 6.48
CA GLY A 148 -5.81 -35.90 7.30
C GLY A 148 -4.50 -35.88 8.11
N LYS A 149 -3.83 -34.72 8.22
CA LYS A 149 -2.53 -34.56 8.89
C LYS A 149 -2.65 -34.12 10.35
N MET A 150 -3.85 -33.88 10.85
CA MET A 150 -4.12 -33.45 12.22
C MET A 150 -4.79 -34.58 13.02
N GLU A 151 -4.39 -34.76 14.27
CA GLU A 151 -5.05 -35.68 15.18
C GLU A 151 -6.46 -35.19 15.53
N TYR A 152 -7.42 -36.10 15.67
CA TYR A 152 -8.78 -35.73 16.03
C TYR A 152 -9.51 -36.83 16.84
N GLU A 153 -10.60 -36.43 17.47
CA GLU A 153 -11.61 -37.31 18.06
C GLU A 153 -12.99 -36.94 17.51
N ILE A 154 -13.87 -37.94 17.35
CA ILE A 154 -15.23 -37.72 16.87
C ILE A 154 -16.15 -37.51 18.09
N ILE A 155 -16.93 -36.44 18.06
CA ILE A 155 -18.01 -36.19 19.02
C ILE A 155 -19.36 -36.45 18.35
N THR A 156 -20.27 -37.10 19.09
CA THR A 156 -21.61 -37.45 18.63
C THR A 156 -22.63 -36.34 18.87
N TRP A 157 -22.37 -35.42 19.81
CA TRP A 157 -23.21 -34.26 20.05
C TRP A 157 -22.77 -33.09 19.17
N LYS A 158 -23.74 -32.33 18.66
CA LYS A 158 -23.48 -31.15 17.84
C LYS A 158 -22.97 -30.01 18.73
N PRO A 159 -21.74 -29.50 18.52
CA PRO A 159 -21.22 -28.39 19.29
C PRO A 159 -22.00 -27.11 18.98
N GLU A 160 -22.30 -26.36 20.02
CA GLU A 160 -22.97 -25.07 19.89
C GLU A 160 -21.99 -24.02 19.36
N LEU A 161 -22.51 -23.07 18.60
CA LEU A 161 -21.72 -21.94 18.13
C LEU A 161 -21.45 -20.99 19.30
N HIS A 162 -20.32 -20.28 19.25
CA HIS A 162 -19.99 -19.30 20.28
C HIS A 162 -21.13 -18.28 20.48
N ALA A 163 -21.77 -17.82 19.40
CA ALA A 163 -22.87 -16.86 19.45
C ALA A 163 -24.10 -17.38 20.21
N ASP A 164 -24.36 -18.70 20.18
CA ASP A 164 -25.47 -19.33 20.92
C ASP A 164 -25.10 -19.61 22.38
N LEU A 165 -23.82 -19.87 22.65
CA LEU A 165 -23.30 -20.08 24.00
C LEU A 165 -23.27 -18.78 24.81
N LEU A 166 -22.91 -17.67 24.16
CA LEU A 166 -22.74 -16.35 24.80
C LEU A 166 -23.95 -15.91 25.65
N PRO A 167 -25.21 -15.96 25.17
CA PRO A 167 -26.38 -15.66 25.97
C PRO A 167 -26.63 -16.67 27.09
N LYS A 168 -26.36 -17.97 26.85
CA LYS A 168 -26.60 -19.05 27.84
C LYS A 168 -25.73 -18.92 29.07
N ILE A 169 -24.48 -18.50 28.88
CA ILE A 169 -23.55 -18.24 29.98
C ILE A 169 -23.66 -16.81 30.53
N GLY A 170 -24.56 -15.98 29.99
CA GLY A 170 -24.69 -14.58 30.38
C GLY A 170 -23.44 -13.75 30.08
N GLY A 171 -22.63 -14.15 29.10
CA GLY A 171 -21.31 -13.58 28.83
C GLY A 171 -21.33 -12.42 27.84
N ALA A 172 -22.42 -12.23 27.08
CA ALA A 172 -22.57 -11.07 26.21
C ALA A 172 -24.02 -10.65 25.97
N ASP A 173 -24.22 -9.37 25.63
CA ASP A 173 -25.51 -8.78 25.23
C ASP A 173 -25.37 -8.12 23.85
N LEU A 174 -25.90 -8.80 22.83
CA LEU A 174 -25.88 -8.37 21.43
C LEU A 174 -27.08 -7.44 21.11
N GLU A 175 -28.23 -7.66 21.74
CA GLU A 175 -29.46 -6.92 21.43
C GLU A 175 -29.37 -5.47 21.91
N ARG A 176 -28.89 -5.25 23.15
CA ARG A 176 -28.70 -3.89 23.66
C ARG A 176 -27.60 -3.17 22.88
N ALA A 177 -26.52 -3.87 22.55
CA ALA A 177 -25.46 -3.29 21.73
C ALA A 177 -25.98 -2.88 20.34
N ALA A 178 -26.80 -3.72 19.71
CA ALA A 178 -27.45 -3.39 18.45
C ALA A 178 -28.39 -2.19 18.55
N LYS A 179 -29.14 -2.06 19.66
CA LYS A 179 -30.01 -0.91 19.91
C LYS A 179 -29.23 0.40 20.12
N VAL A 180 -28.08 0.34 20.79
CA VAL A 180 -27.29 1.53 21.16
C VAL A 180 -26.37 1.97 20.02
N SER A 181 -25.73 1.03 19.33
CA SER A 181 -24.64 1.30 18.39
C SER A 181 -24.83 0.67 17.01
N GLY A 182 -25.83 -0.18 16.83
CA GLY A 182 -26.09 -0.88 15.56
C GLY A 182 -25.41 -2.25 15.46
N ALA A 183 -25.50 -2.86 14.28
CA ALA A 183 -24.98 -4.20 14.03
C ALA A 183 -23.45 -4.29 14.23
N ARG A 184 -22.97 -5.49 14.60
CA ARG A 184 -21.56 -5.82 14.88
C ARG A 184 -20.95 -5.12 16.12
N PHE A 185 -21.79 -4.58 16.99
CA PHE A 185 -21.42 -4.21 18.36
C PHE A 185 -21.91 -5.26 19.36
N PHE A 186 -21.23 -5.36 20.50
CA PHE A 186 -21.56 -6.27 21.59
C PHE A 186 -21.13 -5.67 22.93
N TYR A 187 -21.84 -6.02 24.00
CA TYR A 187 -21.34 -5.85 25.37
C TYR A 187 -20.84 -7.19 25.88
N LEU A 188 -19.58 -7.28 26.32
CA LEU A 188 -19.08 -8.40 27.10
C LEU A 188 -19.47 -8.24 28.57
N LEU A 189 -19.82 -9.35 29.22
CA LEU A 189 -20.33 -9.40 30.58
C LEU A 189 -19.62 -10.50 31.40
N ASN A 190 -19.66 -10.35 32.72
CA ASN A 190 -19.28 -11.36 33.71
C ASN A 190 -17.90 -12.00 33.45
N GLU A 191 -17.82 -13.33 33.48
CA GLU A 191 -16.58 -14.09 33.34
C GLU A 191 -15.88 -13.85 32.00
N LEU A 192 -16.61 -13.47 30.95
CA LEU A 192 -15.98 -13.14 29.66
C LEU A 192 -15.23 -11.81 29.68
N VAL A 193 -15.64 -10.85 30.51
CA VAL A 193 -14.84 -9.64 30.74
C VAL A 193 -13.53 -10.02 31.43
N ILE A 194 -13.59 -10.90 32.43
CA ILE A 194 -12.39 -11.37 33.12
C ILE A 194 -11.48 -12.17 32.19
N LEU A 195 -12.06 -13.04 31.35
CA LEU A 195 -11.32 -13.83 30.36
C LEU A 195 -10.65 -12.94 29.32
N ASP A 196 -11.36 -11.94 28.80
CA ASP A 196 -10.82 -10.97 27.83
C ASP A 196 -9.59 -10.26 28.41
N LEU A 197 -9.70 -9.74 29.64
CA LEU A 197 -8.60 -9.10 30.35
C LEU A 197 -7.44 -10.05 30.67
N ALA A 198 -7.71 -11.34 30.90
CA ALA A 198 -6.67 -12.33 31.19
C ALA A 198 -5.90 -12.79 29.94
N LEU A 199 -6.46 -12.60 28.75
CA LEU A 199 -5.81 -12.93 27.47
C LEU A 199 -4.92 -11.81 26.94
N ILE A 200 -5.10 -10.57 27.41
CA ILE A 200 -4.28 -9.40 27.09
C ILE A 200 -2.92 -9.48 27.78
#